data_AF-A0A149U9I4-F1
#
_entry.id   AF-A0A149U9I4-F1
#
_cell.length_a   1.000
_cell.length_b   1.000
_cell.length_c   1.000
_cell.angle_alpha   90.00
_cell.angle_beta   90.00
_cell.angle_gamma   90.00
#
_symmetry.space_group_name_H-M   'P 1'
#
loop_
_entity.id
_entity.type
_entity.pdbx_description
1 polymer ?
#
loop_
_entity_poly.entity_id
_entity_poly.type
_entity_poly.pdbx_seq_one_letter_code
_entity_poly.pdbx_strand_id
1 'polypeptide(L)' 'EDRSPVELTAIGIGHDVGRYYQRAVTITDAEELGGTMLQALSGLFDEKSAQRGRRKARSRR' A
#
# COMPACT_ATOMS: atom_id res chain seq x y z
N GLU A 1 -19.36 -8.47 -5.01
CA GLU A 1 -18.11 -9.24 -5.26
C GLU A 1 -16.87 -8.33 -5.37
N ASP A 2 -16.69 -7.35 -4.48
CA ASP A 2 -15.66 -6.30 -4.68
C ASP A 2 -14.53 -6.31 -3.66
N ARG A 3 -14.27 -7.46 -3.03
CA ARG A 3 -13.16 -7.59 -2.07
C ARG A 3 -12.25 -8.68 -2.56
N SER A 4 -11.43 -8.32 -3.54
CA SER A 4 -10.29 -9.15 -3.91
C SER A 4 -9.39 -9.27 -2.68
N PRO A 5 -8.88 -10.47 -2.34
CA PRO A 5 -8.00 -10.67 -1.19
C PRO A 5 -6.61 -10.05 -1.38
N VAL A 6 -6.39 -9.32 -2.48
CA VAL A 6 -5.13 -8.71 -2.85
C VAL A 6 -5.16 -7.21 -2.58
N GLU A 7 -4.06 -6.69 -2.04
CA GLU A 7 -3.82 -5.25 -1.91
C GLU A 7 -3.21 -4.75 -3.21
N LEU A 8 -3.85 -3.76 -3.85
CA LEU A 8 -3.40 -3.17 -5.11
C LEU A 8 -2.76 -1.80 -4.86
N THR A 9 -1.53 -1.60 -5.35
CA THR A 9 -0.80 -0.33 -5.33
C THR A 9 -0.29 -0.03 -6.74
N ALA A 10 -0.58 1.16 -7.26
CA ALA A 10 -0.12 1.62 -8.58
C ALA A 10 1.08 2.57 -8.44
N ILE A 11 2.08 2.42 -9.32
CA ILE A 11 3.25 3.29 -9.39
C ILE A 11 3.31 3.89 -10.80
N GLY A 12 3.08 5.20 -10.91
CA GLY A 12 3.19 5.96 -12.16
C GLY A 12 4.56 6.62 -12.25
N ILE A 13 5.26 6.45 -13.37
CA ILE A 13 6.54 7.15 -13.64
C ILE A 13 6.26 8.30 -14.61
N GLY A 14 6.46 9.54 -14.15
CA GLY A 14 6.22 10.74 -14.96
C GLY A 14 4.76 11.01 -15.31
N HIS A 15 3.81 10.28 -14.72
CA HIS A 15 2.38 10.48 -14.94
C HIS A 15 1.55 10.11 -13.70
N ASP A 16 0.48 10.87 -13.47
CA ASP A 16 -0.43 10.63 -12.35
C ASP A 16 -1.39 9.46 -12.64
N VAL A 17 -1.37 8.45 -11.77
CA VAL A 17 -2.28 7.30 -11.80
C VAL A 17 -3.30 7.32 -10.65
N GLY A 18 -3.26 8.31 -9.77
CA GLY A 18 -4.13 8.42 -8.59
C GLY A 18 -5.61 8.59 -8.93
N ARG A 19 -5.94 8.97 -10.16
CA ARG A 19 -7.32 9.06 -10.64
C ARG A 19 -8.05 7.72 -10.66
N TYR A 20 -7.33 6.62 -10.86
CA TYR A 20 -7.94 5.30 -11.07
C TYR A 20 -7.61 4.29 -9.97
N TYR A 21 -6.63 4.59 -9.11
CA TYR A 21 -6.16 3.68 -8.08
C TYR A 21 -6.18 4.36 -6.71
N GLN A 22 -6.82 3.70 -5.74
CA GLN A 22 -6.93 4.20 -4.38
C GLN A 22 -5.57 4.33 -3.67
N ARG A 23 -4.65 3.39 -3.93
CA ARG A 23 -3.27 3.43 -3.44
C ARG A 23 -2.38 3.68 -4.65
N ALA A 24 -1.90 4.90 -4.79
CA ALA A 24 -1.07 5.32 -5.91
C ALA A 24 0.13 6.13 -5.42
N VAL A 25 1.27 5.94 -6.08
CA VAL A 25 2.48 6.75 -5.93
C VAL A 25 2.91 7.18 -7.32
N THR A 26 3.27 8.46 -7.46
CA THR A 26 3.87 8.97 -8.69
C THR A 26 5.33 9.30 -8.40
N ILE A 27 6.24 8.76 -9.20
CA ILE A 27 7.68 9.04 -9.16
C ILE A 27 8.09 9.78 -10.43
N THR A 28 9.21 10.50 -10.35
CA THR A 28 9.65 11.33 -11.48
C THR A 28 10.51 10.53 -12.43
N ASP A 29 11.37 9.67 -11.90
CA ASP A 29 12.31 8.87 -12.66
C ASP A 29 12.31 7.38 -12.23
N ALA A 30 12.94 6.54 -13.06
CA ALA A 30 12.95 5.09 -12.84
C ALA A 30 13.94 4.65 -11.75
N GLU A 31 14.91 5.49 -11.37
CA GLU A 31 15.88 5.15 -10.32
C GLU A 31 15.20 5.13 -8.95
N GLU A 32 14.16 5.95 -8.75
CA GLU A 32 13.31 5.96 -7.55
C GLU A 32 12.43 4.69 -7.40
N LEU A 33 12.26 3.89 -8.46
CA LEU A 33 11.34 2.75 -8.47
C LEU A 33 11.70 1.71 -7.42
N GLY A 34 12.99 1.37 -7.29
CA GLY A 34 13.44 0.35 -6.35
C GLY A 34 13.12 0.72 -4.89
N GLY A 35 13.40 1.97 -4.52
CA GLY A 35 13.07 2.50 -3.18
C GLY A 35 11.56 2.51 -2.94
N THR A 36 10.79 3.00 -3.92
CA THR A 36 9.33 3.06 -3.83
C THR A 36 8.69 1.67 -3.68
N MET A 37 9.19 0.68 -4.42
CA MET A 37 8.74 -0.71 -4.29
C MET A 37 9.02 -1.27 -2.89
N LEU A 38 10.21 -1.06 -2.34
CA LEU A 38 10.57 -1.51 -1.00
C LEU A 38 9.69 -0.85 0.07
N GLN A 39 9.42 0.44 -0.05
CA GLN A 39 8.53 1.16 0.87
C GLN A 39 7.09 0.66 0.80
N ALA A 40 6.56 0.45 -0.42
CA ALA A 40 5.23 -0.10 -0.62
C ALA A 40 5.10 -1.50 -0.01
N LEU A 41 6.11 -2.37 -0.21
CA LEU A 41 6.15 -3.70 0.38
C LEU A 41 6.24 -3.65 1.91
N SER A 42 7.09 -2.78 2.46
CA SER A 42 7.25 -2.61 3.90
C SER A 42 5.93 -2.19 4.56
N GLY A 43 5.19 -1.25 3.93
CA GLY A 43 3.89 -0.79 4.40
C GLY A 43 2.84 -1.90 4.53
N LEU A 44 2.89 -2.95 3.68
CA LEU A 44 1.97 -4.09 3.79
C LEU A 44 2.18 -4.90 5.07
N PHE A 45 3.40 -4.95 5.61
CA PHE A 45 3.71 -5.68 6.84
C PHE A 45 3.30 -4.89 8.08
N ASP A 46 3.49 -3.57 8.07
CA ASP A 46 3.11 -2.69 9.17
C ASP A 46 1.59 -2.60 9.34
N GLU A 47 0.85 -2.49 8.22
CA GLU A 47 -0.63 -2.42 8.25
C GLU A 47 -1.25 -3.69 8.83
N LYS A 48 -0.76 -4.87 8.41
CA LYS A 48 -1.18 -6.17 8.95
C LYS A 48 -0.89 -6.28 10.45
N SER A 49 0.26 -5.78 10.89
CA SER A 49 0.66 -5.79 12.30
C SER A 49 -0.25 -4.89 13.15
N ALA A 50 -0.56 -3.69 12.67
CA ALA A 50 -1.49 -2.77 13.33
C ALA A 50 -2.92 -3.33 13.41
N GLN A 51 -3.41 -3.98 12.35
CA GLN A 51 -4.73 -4.60 12.33
C GLN A 51 -4.86 -5.74 13.34
N ARG A 52 -3.81 -6.56 13.50
CA ARG A 52 -3.75 -7.61 14.52
C ARG A 52 -3.76 -7.04 15.94
N GLY A 53 -3.01 -5.96 16.19
CA GLY A 53 -3.01 -5.27 17.48
C GLY A 53 -4.38 -4.72 17.87
N ARG A 54 -5.06 -4.05 16.93
CA ARG A 54 -6.43 -3.53 17.11
C ARG A 54 -7.45 -4.62 17.43
N ARG A 55 -7.40 -5.75 16.73
CA ARG A 55 -8.27 -6.91 16.99
C ARG A 55 -8.06 -7.47 18.41
N LYS A 56 -6.81 -7.61 18.85
CA LYS A 56 -6.47 -8.12 20.19
C LYS A 56 -6.94 -7.17 21.31
N ALA A 57 -6.86 -5.86 21.10
CA ALA A 57 -7.33 -4.87 22.08
C ALA A 57 -8.86 -4.90 22.24
N ARG A 58 -9.60 -5.08 21.14
CA ARG A 58 -11.08 -5.19 21.16
C ARG A 58 -11.59 -6.47 21.84
N SER A 59 -10.90 -7.58 21.68
CA SER A 59 -11.25 -8.86 22.33
C SER A 59 -11.02 -8.88 23.84
N ARG A 60 -10.32 -7.88 24.39
CA ARG A 60 -10.00 -7.75 25.82
C ARG A 60 -10.93 -6.77 26.56
N ARG A 61 -11.91 -6.20 25.85
CA ARG A 61 -13.06 -5.47 26.42
C ARG A 61 -14.28 -6.38 26.36
#